data_AF-A0A6G2UX36-F1
#
_entry.id   AF-A0A6G2UX36-F1
#
_cell.length_a   1.000
_cell.length_b   1.000
_cell.length_c   1.000
_cell.angle_alpha   90.00
_cell.angle_beta   90.00
_cell.angle_gamma   90.00
#
_symmetry.space_group_name_H-M   'P 1'
#
loop_
_entity.id
_entity.type
_entity.pdbx_description
1 polymer ?
#
loop_
_entity_poly.entity_id
_entity_poly.type
_entity_poly.pdbx_seq_one_letter_code
_entity_poly.pdbx_strand_id
1 'polypeptide(L)'
;MWAFMQAIVRAGETFSWDRGTTREQAQLMWFPEPPGRTFVAVDSDGDVLGTANSVRNHHGGASHIASASFMVGPAHSGQGVGRALGEHVIAQARQDGFRALQFNAVVETNLPAVHLWRSLGLNVLGTIPEGFRHPVHGYVGLHIMHRAL
;
A
#
# COMPACT_ATOMS: atom_id res chain seq x y z
N MET A 1 -0.98 -13.39 -8.90
CA MET A 1 -1.18 -12.53 -7.71
C MET A 1 -0.61 -13.12 -6.41
N TRP A 2 -1.17 -14.20 -5.83
CA TRP A 2 -0.72 -14.70 -4.51
C TRP A 2 0.79 -15.00 -4.43
N ALA A 3 1.38 -15.60 -5.46
CA ALA A 3 2.79 -15.98 -5.45
C ALA A 3 3.73 -14.80 -5.12
N PHE A 4 3.54 -13.64 -5.76
CA PHE A 4 4.38 -12.47 -5.45
C PHE A 4 4.00 -11.81 -4.12
N MET A 5 2.72 -11.81 -3.74
CA MET A 5 2.29 -11.28 -2.43
C MET A 5 2.94 -12.06 -1.30
N GLN A 6 2.94 -13.39 -1.39
CA GLN A 6 3.57 -14.26 -0.41
C GLN A 6 5.08 -13.98 -0.29
N ALA A 7 5.77 -13.75 -1.42
CA ALA A 7 7.19 -13.41 -1.40
C ALA A 7 7.45 -12.09 -0.63
N ILE A 8 6.65 -11.05 -0.89
CA ILE A 8 6.74 -9.75 -0.21
C ILE A 8 6.47 -9.89 1.30
N VAL A 9 5.40 -10.60 1.66
CA VAL A 9 5.01 -10.81 3.06
C VAL A 9 6.07 -11.64 3.81
N ARG A 10 6.61 -12.69 3.18
CA ARG A 10 7.68 -13.51 3.77
C ARG A 10 9.00 -12.75 3.92
N ALA A 11 9.29 -11.82 3.01
CA ALA A 11 10.45 -10.93 3.15
C ALA A 11 10.29 -10.10 4.43
N GLY A 12 9.10 -9.54 4.68
CA GLY A 12 8.79 -8.81 5.91
C GLY A 12 9.47 -7.44 5.98
N GLU A 13 9.75 -6.85 4.82
CA GLU A 13 10.51 -5.60 4.70
C GLU A 13 9.61 -4.37 4.54
N THR A 14 8.36 -4.56 4.09
CA THR A 14 7.50 -3.45 3.63
C THR A 14 6.08 -3.44 4.18
N PHE A 15 5.62 -4.52 4.80
CA PHE A 15 4.28 -4.65 5.38
C PHE A 15 4.37 -5.11 6.83
N SER A 16 3.50 -4.58 7.68
CA SER A 16 3.35 -5.00 9.09
C SER A 16 2.53 -6.29 9.25
N TRP A 17 2.51 -7.14 8.22
CA TRP A 17 1.83 -8.43 8.27
C TRP A 17 2.77 -9.49 8.83
N ASP A 18 2.19 -10.51 9.48
CA ASP A 18 2.97 -11.65 9.95
C ASP A 18 3.59 -12.38 8.76
N ARG A 19 4.90 -12.69 8.83
CA ARG A 19 5.64 -13.38 7.75
C ARG A 19 5.10 -14.77 7.45
N GLY A 20 4.37 -15.36 8.39
CA GLY A 20 3.67 -16.65 8.27
C GLY A 20 2.23 -16.56 7.76
N THR A 21 1.76 -15.37 7.36
CA THR A 21 0.40 -15.14 6.85
C THR A 21 0.05 -16.14 5.75
N THR A 22 -1.06 -16.86 5.92
CA THR A 22 -1.56 -17.83 4.93
C THR A 22 -2.28 -17.12 3.77
N ARG A 23 -2.56 -17.87 2.70
CA ARG A 23 -3.31 -17.33 1.56
C ARG A 23 -4.70 -16.87 1.97
N GLU A 24 -5.36 -17.64 2.83
CA GLU A 24 -6.72 -17.39 3.31
C GLU A 24 -6.76 -16.13 4.17
N GLN A 25 -5.78 -15.97 5.08
CA GLN A 25 -5.64 -14.74 5.87
C GLN A 25 -5.36 -13.53 4.99
N ALA A 26 -4.46 -13.66 4.01
CA ALA A 26 -4.18 -12.59 3.06
C ALA A 26 -5.40 -12.19 2.23
N GLN A 27 -6.25 -13.16 1.84
CA GLN A 27 -7.50 -12.86 1.15
C GLN A 27 -8.42 -11.98 2.00
N LEU A 28 -8.61 -12.34 3.27
CA LEU A 28 -9.43 -11.56 4.21
C LEU A 28 -8.88 -10.14 4.45
N MET A 29 -7.55 -9.98 4.48
CA MET A 29 -6.92 -8.68 4.71
C MET A 29 -6.84 -7.82 3.44
N TRP A 30 -6.72 -8.43 2.26
CA TRP A 30 -6.48 -7.71 1.01
C TRP A 30 -7.75 -7.27 0.30
N PHE A 31 -8.82 -8.06 0.39
CA PHE A 31 -10.10 -7.79 -0.27
C PHE A 31 -11.09 -7.15 0.70
N PRO A 32 -11.21 -5.81 0.72
CA PRO A 32 -12.13 -5.13 1.62
C PRO A 32 -13.58 -5.28 1.19
N GLU A 33 -14.48 -5.18 2.16
CA GLU A 33 -15.91 -4.99 1.91
C GLU A 33 -16.22 -3.63 1.28
N PRO A 34 -17.31 -3.51 0.49
CA PRO A 34 -17.75 -2.22 -0.05
C PRO A 34 -17.91 -1.14 1.05
N PRO A 35 -17.56 0.12 0.77
CA PRO A 35 -17.15 0.68 -0.51
C PRO A 35 -15.67 0.49 -0.84
N GLY A 36 -14.95 -0.36 -0.10
CA GLY A 36 -13.56 -0.70 -0.42
C GLY A 36 -13.44 -1.37 -1.78
N ARG A 37 -12.29 -1.21 -2.42
CA ARG A 37 -12.00 -1.73 -3.76
C ARG A 37 -10.65 -2.41 -3.80
N THR A 38 -10.50 -3.39 -4.70
CA THR A 38 -9.21 -3.98 -5.06
C THR A 38 -8.99 -3.79 -6.56
N PHE A 39 -7.77 -3.40 -6.93
CA PHE A 39 -7.32 -3.16 -8.28
C PHE A 39 -6.15 -4.07 -8.60
N VAL A 40 -6.01 -4.39 -9.88
CA VAL A 40 -4.85 -5.10 -10.42
C VAL A 40 -4.30 -4.31 -11.61
N ALA A 41 -2.99 -4.24 -11.71
CA ALA A 41 -2.30 -3.83 -12.92
C ALA A 41 -1.97 -5.11 -13.71
N VAL A 42 -2.34 -5.11 -14.99
CA VAL A 42 -2.10 -6.23 -15.91
C VAL A 42 -1.29 -5.75 -17.10
N ASP A 43 -0.48 -6.64 -17.69
CA ASP A 43 0.14 -6.40 -18.99
C ASP A 43 -0.82 -6.71 -20.15
N SER A 44 -0.30 -6.68 -21.39
CA SER A 44 -1.05 -6.99 -22.61
C SER A 44 -1.54 -8.43 -22.69
N ASP A 45 -0.86 -9.36 -22.01
CA ASP A 45 -1.18 -10.78 -22.00
C ASP A 45 -2.16 -11.14 -20.86
N GLY A 46 -2.45 -10.17 -19.99
CA GLY A 46 -3.37 -10.29 -18.87
C GLY A 46 -2.71 -10.74 -17.57
N ASP A 47 -1.37 -10.81 -17.52
CA ASP A 47 -0.65 -11.22 -16.33
C ASP A 47 -0.67 -10.11 -15.27
N VAL A 48 -0.98 -10.49 -14.04
CA VAL A 48 -1.07 -9.54 -12.91
C VAL A 48 0.32 -9.14 -12.44
N LEU A 49 0.71 -7.91 -12.75
CA LEU A 49 2.01 -7.32 -12.41
C LEU A 49 2.03 -6.75 -10.98
N GLY A 50 0.87 -6.35 -10.47
CA GLY A 50 0.72 -5.75 -9.16
C GLY A 50 -0.74 -5.60 -8.78
N THR A 51 -0.98 -5.31 -7.51
CA THR A 51 -2.31 -5.08 -6.95
C THR A 51 -2.29 -3.95 -5.95
N ALA A 52 -3.42 -3.26 -5.83
CA ALA A 52 -3.66 -2.29 -4.79
C ALA A 52 -5.06 -2.49 -4.21
N ASN A 53 -5.29 -2.04 -2.99
CA ASN A 53 -6.63 -1.87 -2.45
C ASN A 53 -6.83 -0.43 -1.99
N SER A 54 -8.09 -0.03 -1.85
CA SER A 54 -8.48 1.24 -1.24
C SER A 54 -9.63 1.03 -0.28
N VAL A 55 -9.56 1.65 0.89
CA VAL A 55 -10.54 1.52 1.97
C VAL A 55 -10.81 2.86 2.63
N ARG A 56 -11.90 2.94 3.40
CA ARG A 56 -12.02 3.99 4.43
C ARG A 56 -10.94 3.76 5.47
N ASN A 57 -10.09 4.76 5.74
CA ASN A 57 -9.06 4.63 6.76
C ASN A 57 -9.64 4.60 8.18
N HIS A 58 -10.75 5.32 8.36
CA HIS A 58 -11.49 5.41 9.62
C HIS A 58 -13.00 5.39 9.35
N HIS A 59 -13.79 5.18 10.40
CA HIS A 59 -15.25 5.21 10.34
C HIS A 59 -15.81 6.54 10.90
N GLY A 60 -17.14 6.70 10.85
CA GLY A 60 -17.83 7.84 11.44
C GLY A 60 -17.34 9.19 10.89
N GLY A 61 -17.04 10.14 11.78
CA GLY A 61 -16.62 11.50 11.40
C GLY A 61 -15.33 11.59 10.58
N ALA A 62 -14.47 10.57 10.63
CA ALA A 62 -13.22 10.50 9.86
C ALA A 62 -13.34 9.65 8.58
N SER A 63 -14.56 9.21 8.21
CA SER A 63 -14.80 8.36 7.03
C SER A 63 -14.51 9.02 5.68
N HIS A 64 -14.23 10.32 5.67
CA HIS A 64 -13.82 11.07 4.49
C HIS A 64 -12.32 10.89 4.15
N ILE A 65 -11.57 10.13 4.94
CA ILE A 65 -10.15 9.82 4.71
C ILE A 65 -10.04 8.39 4.18
N ALA A 66 -9.47 8.23 2.99
CA ALA A 66 -9.13 6.94 2.41
C ALA A 66 -7.74 6.46 2.87
N SER A 67 -7.52 5.16 2.79
CA SER A 67 -6.20 4.53 2.84
C SER A 67 -6.08 3.52 1.71
N ALA A 68 -4.86 3.12 1.40
CA ALA A 68 -4.57 2.15 0.36
C ALA A 68 -3.31 1.36 0.67
N SER A 69 -3.27 0.12 0.18
CA SER A 69 -2.11 -0.76 0.21
C SER A 69 -1.71 -1.16 -1.20
N PHE A 70 -0.42 -1.41 -1.43
CA PHE A 70 0.12 -1.71 -2.76
C PHE A 70 1.12 -2.86 -2.68
N MET A 71 1.04 -3.82 -3.61
CA MET A 71 2.03 -4.87 -3.81
C MET A 71 2.33 -5.00 -5.30
N VAL A 72 3.60 -4.81 -5.67
CA VAL A 72 4.07 -5.00 -7.05
C VAL A 72 4.96 -6.24 -7.09
N GLY A 73 4.76 -7.10 -8.08
CA GLY A 73 5.58 -8.28 -8.27
C GLY A 73 7.07 -7.90 -8.36
N PRO A 74 7.98 -8.54 -7.61
CA PRO A 74 9.41 -8.17 -7.61
C PRO A 74 10.05 -8.14 -9.01
N ALA A 75 9.61 -9.03 -9.91
CA ALA A 75 10.05 -9.09 -11.31
C ALA A 75 9.63 -7.88 -12.16
N HIS A 76 8.68 -7.08 -11.69
CA HIS A 76 8.13 -5.92 -12.38
C HIS A 76 8.45 -4.59 -11.66
N SER A 77 9.36 -4.64 -10.67
CA SER A 77 9.85 -3.43 -10.01
C SER A 77 10.58 -2.52 -11.01
N GLY A 78 10.46 -1.20 -10.82
CA GLY A 78 11.07 -0.22 -11.71
C GLY A 78 10.37 0.00 -13.06
N GLN A 79 9.32 -0.76 -13.38
CA GLN A 79 8.58 -0.66 -14.65
C GLN A 79 7.37 0.29 -14.59
N GLY A 80 7.26 1.12 -13.55
CA GLY A 80 6.16 2.08 -13.40
C GLY A 80 4.84 1.49 -12.87
N VAL A 81 4.74 0.18 -12.64
CA VAL A 81 3.51 -0.49 -12.14
C VAL A 81 2.98 0.14 -10.85
N GLY A 82 3.86 0.40 -9.87
CA GLY A 82 3.47 1.04 -8.61
C GLY A 82 2.93 2.46 -8.80
N ARG A 83 3.49 3.22 -9.75
CA ARG A 83 3.00 4.55 -10.11
C ARG A 83 1.63 4.49 -10.75
N ALA A 84 1.43 3.61 -11.72
CA ALA A 84 0.15 3.44 -12.39
C ALA A 84 -0.97 3.06 -11.40
N LEU A 85 -0.68 2.12 -10.48
CA LEU A 85 -1.62 1.78 -9.39
C LEU A 85 -1.88 2.96 -8.46
N GLY A 86 -0.83 3.67 -8.04
CA GLY A 86 -0.94 4.84 -7.15
C GLY A 86 -1.80 5.96 -7.75
N GLU A 87 -1.56 6.31 -9.01
CA GLU A 87 -2.33 7.32 -9.75
C GLU A 87 -3.80 6.90 -9.91
N HIS A 88 -4.04 5.62 -10.26
CA HIS A 88 -5.39 5.08 -10.38
C HIS A 88 -6.15 5.15 -9.05
N VAL A 89 -5.56 4.67 -7.95
CA VAL A 89 -6.17 4.69 -6.62
C VAL A 89 -6.47 6.12 -6.17
N ILE A 90 -5.56 7.05 -6.42
CA ILE A 90 -5.77 8.49 -6.16
C ILE A 90 -6.97 9.03 -6.91
N ALA A 91 -7.06 8.74 -8.21
CA ALA A 91 -8.16 9.21 -9.04
C ALA A 91 -9.48 8.60 -8.59
N GLN A 92 -9.50 7.30 -8.29
CA GLN A 92 -10.70 6.61 -7.81
C GLN A 92 -11.14 7.13 -6.44
N ALA A 93 -10.21 7.38 -5.51
CA ALA A 93 -10.54 7.93 -4.20
C ALA A 93 -11.23 9.30 -4.30
N ARG A 94 -10.79 10.16 -5.24
CA ARG A 94 -11.49 11.43 -5.54
C ARG A 94 -12.90 11.20 -6.06
N GLN A 95 -13.08 10.27 -7.00
CA GLN A 95 -14.39 9.93 -7.56
C GLN A 95 -15.33 9.34 -6.50
N ASP A 96 -14.80 8.57 -5.57
CA ASP A 96 -15.56 7.99 -4.45
C ASP A 96 -15.86 9.03 -3.34
N GLY A 97 -15.46 10.30 -3.51
CA GLY A 97 -15.81 11.42 -2.64
C GLY A 97 -14.92 11.59 -1.40
N PHE A 98 -13.77 10.89 -1.35
CA PHE A 98 -12.80 11.09 -0.28
C PHE A 98 -12.12 12.46 -0.38
N ARG A 99 -11.81 13.06 0.77
CA ARG A 99 -11.14 14.36 0.87
C ARG A 99 -9.63 14.25 1.11
N ALA A 100 -9.16 13.08 1.52
CA ALA A 100 -7.73 12.84 1.76
C ALA A 100 -7.38 11.35 1.62
N LEU A 101 -6.10 11.10 1.39
CA LEU A 101 -5.45 9.79 1.53
C LEU A 101 -4.48 9.83 2.70
N GLN A 102 -4.47 8.77 3.50
CA GLN A 102 -3.52 8.56 4.57
C GLN A 102 -2.95 7.14 4.50
N PHE A 103 -1.63 7.03 4.47
CA PHE A 103 -0.92 5.76 4.65
C PHE A 103 -0.38 5.72 6.07
N ASN A 104 -0.88 4.79 6.87
CA ASN A 104 -0.58 4.74 8.31
C ASN A 104 0.81 4.17 8.63
N ALA A 105 1.37 3.39 7.69
CA ALA A 105 2.52 2.55 7.94
C ALA A 105 3.37 2.39 6.67
N VAL A 106 4.25 3.35 6.42
CA VAL A 106 5.26 3.25 5.35
C VAL A 106 6.63 3.10 5.99
N VAL A 107 7.24 1.92 5.85
CA VAL A 107 8.56 1.60 6.44
C VAL A 107 9.61 2.57 5.88
N GLU A 108 10.37 3.26 6.73
CA GLU A 108 11.29 4.32 6.28
C GLU A 108 12.41 3.81 5.36
N THR A 109 12.83 2.55 5.53
CA THR A 109 13.85 1.90 4.69
C THR A 109 13.30 1.45 3.34
N ASN A 110 11.99 1.48 3.11
CA ASN A 110 11.38 1.24 1.81
C ASN A 110 11.47 2.50 0.93
N LEU A 111 12.71 2.92 0.64
CA LEU A 111 13.01 4.14 -0.11
C LEU A 111 12.27 4.22 -1.46
N PRO A 112 12.15 3.13 -2.26
CA PRO A 112 11.38 3.19 -3.51
C PRO A 112 9.92 3.61 -3.30
N ALA A 113 9.23 3.06 -2.29
CA ALA A 113 7.86 3.44 -1.97
C ALA A 113 7.79 4.87 -1.42
N VAL A 114 8.67 5.25 -0.49
CA VAL A 114 8.71 6.61 0.07
C VAL A 114 8.90 7.66 -1.04
N HIS A 115 9.83 7.43 -1.98
CA HIS A 115 10.04 8.30 -3.12
C HIS A 115 8.83 8.36 -4.05
N LEU A 116 8.21 7.21 -4.34
CA LEU A 116 6.99 7.15 -5.15
C LEU A 116 5.87 7.98 -4.52
N TRP A 117 5.57 7.76 -3.24
CA TRP A 117 4.48 8.46 -2.55
C TRP A 117 4.71 9.96 -2.48
N ARG A 118 5.95 10.41 -2.21
CA ARG A 118 6.30 11.83 -2.30
C ARG A 118 6.06 12.40 -3.71
N SER A 119 6.48 11.68 -4.75
CA SER A 119 6.25 12.12 -6.13
C SER A 119 4.77 12.17 -6.54
N LEU A 120 3.91 11.41 -5.85
CA LEU A 120 2.45 11.44 -6.01
C LEU A 120 1.77 12.46 -5.08
N GLY A 121 2.55 13.27 -4.36
CA GLY A 121 2.07 14.38 -3.54
C GLY A 121 1.74 14.02 -2.09
N LEU A 122 2.13 12.83 -1.61
CA LEU A 122 2.03 12.50 -0.19
C LEU A 122 3.20 13.10 0.60
N ASN A 123 2.89 13.68 1.75
CA ASN A 123 3.87 14.22 2.68
C ASN A 123 3.93 13.34 3.93
N VAL A 124 5.12 13.20 4.52
CA VAL A 124 5.27 12.55 5.82
C VAL A 124 4.74 13.52 6.89
N LEU A 125 3.68 13.12 7.61
CA LEU A 125 3.15 13.86 8.75
C LEU A 125 4.01 13.65 10.01
N GLY A 126 4.56 12.46 10.14
CA GLY A 126 5.41 12.07 11.26
C GLY A 126 5.97 10.67 11.05
N THR A 127 6.94 10.32 11.89
CA THR A 127 7.56 9.00 11.91
C THR A 127 7.48 8.47 13.32
N ILE A 128 6.94 7.26 13.49
CA ILE A 128 7.04 6.53 14.74
C ILE A 128 8.48 5.98 14.79
N PRO A 129 9.36 6.46 15.69
CA PRO A 129 10.70 5.92 15.81
C PRO A 129 10.62 4.46 16.24
N GLU A 130 11.46 3.60 15.67
CA GLU A 130 11.48 2.15 15.96
C GLU A 130 10.12 1.45 15.71
N GLY A 131 9.22 2.08 14.93
CA GLY A 131 7.86 1.60 14.68
C GLY A 131 7.76 0.33 13.83
N PHE A 132 8.86 -0.15 13.26
CA PHE A 132 8.90 -1.37 12.45
C PHE A 132 10.15 -2.21 12.74
N ARG A 133 9.98 -3.51 12.97
CA ARG A 133 11.11 -4.45 13.17
C ARG A 133 11.52 -5.06 11.83
N HIS A 134 12.45 -4.40 11.13
CA HIS A 134 12.98 -4.86 9.85
C HIS A 134 13.88 -6.09 10.03
N PRO A 135 13.76 -7.13 9.18
CA PRO A 135 14.55 -8.36 9.30
C PRO A 135 16.05 -8.15 9.11
N VAL A 136 16.45 -7.09 8.38
CA VAL A 136 17.85 -6.77 8.06
C VAL A 136 18.37 -5.55 8.84
N HIS A 137 17.53 -4.57 9.14
CA HIS A 137 17.95 -3.25 9.65
C HIS A 137 17.61 -3.04 11.13
N GLY A 138 17.06 -4.04 11.81
CA GLY A 138 16.60 -3.92 13.19
C GLY A 138 15.36 -3.06 13.30
N TYR A 139 15.24 -2.28 14.38
CA TYR A 139 14.11 -1.37 14.54
C TYR A 139 14.33 -0.10 13.71
N VAL A 140 13.38 0.17 12.81
CA VAL A 140 13.38 1.32 11.91
C VAL A 140 12.08 2.10 12.06
N GLY A 141 12.10 3.34 11.62
CA GLY A 141 10.97 4.25 11.62
C GLY A 141 9.82 3.80 10.72
N LEU A 142 8.62 4.20 11.13
CA LEU A 142 7.38 3.95 10.38
C LEU A 142 6.68 5.28 10.10
N HIS A 143 6.70 5.72 8.85
CA HIS A 143 6.08 6.97 8.43
C HIS A 143 4.56 6.87 8.38
N ILE A 144 3.90 7.92 8.87
CA ILE A 144 2.52 8.24 8.55
C ILE A 144 2.56 9.28 7.42
N MET A 145 1.97 8.96 6.27
CA MET A 145 1.94 9.85 5.11
C MET A 145 0.53 10.30 4.78
N HIS A 146 0.38 11.52 4.27
CA HIS A 146 -0.92 12.13 3.96
C HIS A 146 -0.89 12.96 2.68
N ARG A 147 -2.02 12.98 1.98
CA ARG A 147 -2.30 13.86 0.83
C ARG A 147 -3.76 14.30 0.83
N ALA A 148 -3.99 15.60 0.69
CA ALA A 148 -5.32 16.13 0.37
C ALA A 148 -5.70 15.76 -1.07
N LEU A 149 -6.98 15.41 -1.28
CA LEU A 149 -7.51 14.99 -2.58
C LEU A 149 -8.27 16.10 -3.28
#